data_AF-A0A929MQR8-F1
#
_entry.id   AF-A0A929MQR8-F1
#
_cell.length_a   1.000
_cell.length_b   1.000
_cell.length_c   1.000
_cell.angle_alpha   90.00
_cell.angle_beta   90.00
_cell.angle_gamma   90.00
#
_symmetry.space_group_name_H-M   'P 1'
#
loop_
_entity.id
_entity.type
_entity.pdbx_description
1 polymer ?
#
loop_
_entity_poly.entity_id
_entity_poly.type
_entity_poly.pdbx_seq_one_letter_code
_entity_poly.pdbx_strand_id
1 'polypeptide(L)'
;ILLTAGELTVACRRLLVIAYEDIGLGHPAATQRTVAAIQAAEKLGLPEASIPLGFAVIDLALSPKSNTSYRAIKSAMAAVDQGQVAPVPDHLRDSHYQGADKLGRGIDYRYPHDYPGHIVAQEYLPKELAHSQFFQPDPSGKYEEALAHYYQKVKEILKK
;
A
#
# COMPACT_ATOMS: atom_id res chain seq x y z
N ILE A 1 -29.60 -6.34 -6.51
CA ILE A 1 -29.84 -4.98 -7.05
C ILE A 1 -28.90 -4.69 -8.22
N LEU A 2 -27.58 -4.53 -8.02
CA LEU A 2 -26.67 -4.20 -9.12
C LEU A 2 -26.66 -5.26 -10.24
N LEU A 3 -26.42 -6.53 -9.91
CA LEU A 3 -26.37 -7.59 -10.92
C LEU A 3 -27.72 -7.82 -11.59
N THR A 4 -28.81 -7.76 -10.83
CA THR A 4 -30.19 -7.84 -11.36
C THR A 4 -30.57 -6.67 -12.26
N ALA A 5 -29.91 -5.50 -12.10
CA ALA A 5 -30.09 -4.33 -12.94
C ALA A 5 -29.16 -4.32 -14.18
N GLY A 6 -28.33 -5.35 -14.37
CA GLY A 6 -27.35 -5.41 -15.46
C GLY A 6 -26.07 -4.60 -15.21
N GLU A 7 -25.90 -4.03 -14.01
CA GLU A 7 -24.82 -3.10 -13.66
C GLU A 7 -23.53 -3.82 -13.24
N LEU A 8 -23.03 -4.71 -14.12
CA LEU A 8 -21.84 -5.53 -13.84
C LEU A 8 -20.59 -4.66 -13.58
N THR A 9 -20.34 -3.67 -14.43
CA THR A 9 -19.18 -2.79 -14.30
C THR A 9 -19.19 -2.02 -12.98
N VAL A 10 -20.36 -1.56 -12.52
CA VAL A 10 -20.50 -0.86 -11.24
C VAL A 10 -20.19 -1.81 -10.09
N ALA A 11 -20.71 -3.04 -10.12
CA ALA A 11 -20.45 -4.05 -9.11
C ALA A 11 -18.95 -4.38 -9.03
N CYS A 12 -18.28 -4.64 -10.16
CA CYS A 12 -16.85 -4.93 -10.21
C CYS A 12 -16.01 -3.78 -9.63
N ARG A 13 -16.26 -2.53 -10.05
CA ARG A 13 -15.52 -1.36 -9.55
C ARG A 13 -15.67 -1.18 -8.05
N ARG A 14 -16.88 -1.34 -7.51
CA ARG A 14 -17.13 -1.21 -6.06
C ARG A 14 -16.48 -2.33 -5.27
N LEU A 15 -16.50 -3.55 -5.79
CA LEU A 15 -15.88 -4.69 -5.11
C LEU A 15 -14.36 -4.57 -5.05
N LEU A 16 -13.71 -4.02 -6.09
CA LEU A 16 -12.28 -3.67 -6.03
C LEU A 16 -11.98 -2.64 -4.95
N VAL A 17 -12.78 -1.58 -4.85
CA VAL A 17 -12.59 -0.55 -3.81
C VAL A 17 -12.68 -1.18 -2.42
N ILE A 18 -13.74 -1.94 -2.15
CA ILE A 18 -13.93 -2.62 -0.85
C ILE A 18 -12.75 -3.54 -0.52
N ALA A 19 -12.28 -4.31 -1.50
CA ALA A 19 -11.15 -5.22 -1.31
C ALA A 19 -9.89 -4.49 -0.82
N TYR A 20 -9.54 -3.36 -1.41
CA TYR A 20 -8.30 -2.65 -1.06
C TYR A 20 -8.48 -1.60 0.06
N GLU A 21 -9.68 -1.06 0.25
CA GLU A 21 -9.99 -0.04 1.26
C GLU A 21 -10.33 -0.65 2.63
N ASP A 22 -11.18 -1.68 2.66
CA ASP A 22 -11.73 -2.23 3.91
C ASP A 22 -11.08 -3.56 4.33
N ILE A 23 -10.54 -4.33 3.39
CA ILE A 23 -9.83 -5.59 3.68
C ILE A 23 -8.32 -5.36 3.70
N GLY A 24 -7.75 -4.82 2.61
CA GLY A 24 -6.37 -4.33 2.57
C GLY A 24 -5.34 -5.28 3.19
N LEU A 25 -4.60 -4.78 4.18
CA LEU A 25 -3.57 -5.54 4.91
C LEU A 25 -4.14 -6.62 5.84
N GLY A 26 -5.45 -6.60 6.12
CA GLY A 26 -6.12 -7.61 6.93
C GLY A 26 -6.11 -8.98 6.25
N HIS A 27 -6.28 -9.02 4.92
CA HIS A 27 -6.19 -10.25 4.12
C HIS A 27 -5.79 -9.99 2.65
N PRO A 28 -4.50 -9.73 2.36
CA PRO A 28 -4.04 -9.38 1.01
C PRO A 28 -4.35 -10.45 -0.06
N ALA A 29 -4.38 -11.73 0.32
CA ALA A 29 -4.75 -12.78 -0.62
C ALA A 29 -6.22 -12.69 -1.07
N ALA A 30 -7.15 -12.26 -0.21
CA ALA A 30 -8.55 -12.05 -0.56
C ALA A 30 -8.71 -10.86 -1.52
N THR A 31 -7.88 -9.82 -1.39
CA THR A 31 -7.90 -8.68 -2.32
C THR A 31 -7.51 -9.11 -3.72
N GLN A 32 -6.45 -9.93 -3.85
CA GLN A 32 -6.03 -10.47 -5.14
C GLN A 32 -7.04 -11.47 -5.73
N ARG A 33 -7.66 -12.31 -4.89
CA ARG A 33 -8.74 -13.21 -5.35
C ARG A 33 -9.95 -12.41 -5.88
N THR A 34 -10.21 -11.23 -5.33
CA THR A 34 -11.26 -10.33 -5.83
C THR A 34 -10.96 -9.83 -7.24
N VAL A 35 -9.70 -9.47 -7.52
CA VAL A 35 -9.27 -9.12 -8.89
C VAL A 35 -9.51 -10.29 -9.85
N ALA A 36 -9.11 -11.51 -9.46
CA ALA A 36 -9.32 -12.71 -10.28
C ALA A 36 -10.81 -13.02 -10.50
N ALA A 37 -11.65 -12.86 -9.47
CA ALA A 37 -13.09 -13.03 -9.57
C ALA A 37 -13.73 -12.02 -10.54
N ILE A 38 -13.26 -10.78 -10.54
CA ILE A 38 -13.72 -9.74 -11.47
C ILE A 38 -13.30 -10.04 -12.89
N GLN A 39 -12.05 -10.44 -13.11
CA GLN A 39 -11.58 -10.87 -14.44
C GLN A 39 -12.39 -12.06 -14.98
N ALA A 40 -12.74 -13.01 -14.12
CA ALA A 40 -13.64 -14.11 -14.47
C ALA A 40 -15.04 -13.59 -14.80
N ALA A 41 -15.60 -12.68 -14.00
CA ALA A 41 -16.91 -12.08 -14.21
C ALA A 41 -16.99 -11.31 -15.54
N GLU A 42 -15.96 -10.54 -15.89
CA GLU A 42 -15.87 -9.80 -17.15
C GLU A 42 -15.82 -10.73 -18.38
N LYS A 43 -15.14 -11.88 -18.25
CA LYS A 43 -15.09 -12.89 -19.31
C LYS A 43 -16.40 -13.65 -19.49
N LEU A 44 -17.11 -13.90 -18.39
CA LEU A 44 -18.35 -14.68 -18.39
C LEU A 44 -19.56 -13.85 -18.82
N GLY A 45 -19.65 -12.59 -18.37
CA GLY A 45 -20.86 -11.80 -18.51
C GLY A 45 -22.01 -12.28 -17.61
N LEU A 46 -23.13 -11.57 -17.60
CA LEU A 46 -24.30 -11.96 -16.82
C LEU A 46 -25.15 -13.01 -17.57
N PRO A 47 -25.76 -13.98 -16.84
CA PRO A 47 -25.85 -14.08 -15.37
C PRO A 47 -24.65 -14.76 -14.67
N GLU A 48 -23.79 -15.49 -15.37
CA GLU A 48 -22.73 -16.33 -14.77
C GLU A 48 -21.68 -15.55 -14.00
N ALA A 49 -21.46 -14.28 -14.33
CA ALA A 49 -20.63 -13.33 -13.58
C ALA A 49 -21.02 -13.22 -12.10
N SER A 50 -22.27 -13.52 -11.75
CA SER A 50 -22.74 -13.53 -10.36
C SER A 50 -22.02 -14.56 -9.49
N ILE A 51 -21.55 -15.67 -10.06
CA ILE A 51 -20.92 -16.77 -9.33
C ILE A 51 -19.55 -16.35 -8.75
N PRO A 52 -18.56 -15.90 -9.56
CA PRO A 52 -17.27 -15.46 -9.02
C PRO A 52 -17.42 -14.19 -8.16
N LEU A 53 -18.33 -13.26 -8.49
CA LEU A 53 -18.56 -12.08 -7.67
C LEU A 53 -19.17 -12.42 -6.31
N GLY A 54 -20.11 -13.37 -6.26
CA GLY A 54 -20.69 -13.87 -5.01
C GLY A 54 -19.64 -14.53 -4.11
N PHE A 55 -18.74 -15.33 -4.70
CA PHE A 55 -17.59 -15.88 -3.99
C PHE A 55 -16.73 -14.78 -3.36
N ALA A 56 -16.33 -13.77 -4.14
CA ALA A 56 -15.50 -12.68 -3.65
C ALA A 56 -16.19 -11.86 -2.54
N VAL A 57 -17.49 -11.58 -2.68
CA VAL A 57 -18.26 -10.86 -1.64
C VAL A 57 -18.22 -11.60 -0.30
N ILE A 58 -18.43 -12.92 -0.30
CA ILE A 58 -18.42 -13.72 0.94
C ILE A 58 -17.01 -13.76 1.55
N ASP A 59 -15.98 -13.97 0.74
CA ASP A 59 -14.58 -14.00 1.18
C ASP A 59 -14.17 -12.66 1.83
N LEU A 60 -14.52 -11.53 1.20
CA LEU A 60 -14.25 -10.20 1.74
C LEU A 60 -15.07 -9.92 3.02
N ALA A 61 -16.35 -10.30 3.04
CA ALA A 61 -17.24 -10.07 4.18
C ALA A 61 -16.74 -10.77 5.45
N LEU A 62 -16.17 -11.97 5.32
CA LEU A 62 -15.65 -12.77 6.44
C LEU A 62 -14.14 -12.59 6.69
N SER A 63 -13.44 -11.83 5.86
CA SER A 63 -12.01 -11.53 6.06
C SER A 63 -11.75 -10.54 7.21
N PRO A 64 -10.58 -10.60 7.87
CA PRO A 64 -10.10 -9.50 8.72
C PRO A 64 -10.12 -8.17 7.96
N LYS A 65 -10.53 -7.11 8.65
CA LYS A 65 -10.71 -5.77 8.07
C LYS A 65 -9.53 -4.87 8.42
N SER A 66 -8.98 -4.16 7.45
CA SER A 66 -7.90 -3.21 7.67
C SER A 66 -7.95 -2.09 6.65
N ASN A 67 -8.10 -0.87 7.14
CA ASN A 67 -8.02 0.36 6.35
C ASN A 67 -6.72 1.14 6.61
N THR A 68 -5.72 0.52 7.24
CA THR A 68 -4.51 1.22 7.71
C THR A 68 -3.65 1.72 6.55
N SER A 69 -3.51 0.93 5.48
CA SER A 69 -2.85 1.36 4.24
C SER A 69 -3.61 2.49 3.53
N TYR A 70 -4.94 2.39 3.48
CA TYR A 70 -5.81 3.42 2.92
C TYR A 70 -5.68 4.75 3.69
N ARG A 71 -5.78 4.72 5.01
CA ARG A 71 -5.60 5.90 5.87
C ARG A 71 -4.21 6.49 5.72
N ALA A 72 -3.17 5.65 5.61
CA ALA A 72 -1.79 6.10 5.44
C ALA A 72 -1.60 6.90 4.15
N ILE A 73 -2.06 6.37 3.00
CA ILE A 73 -1.93 7.09 1.72
C ILE A 73 -2.79 8.35 1.70
N LYS A 74 -4.00 8.32 2.26
CA LYS A 74 -4.86 9.52 2.36
C LYS A 74 -4.22 10.61 3.21
N SER A 75 -3.54 10.24 4.30
CA SER A 75 -2.83 11.18 5.17
C SER A 75 -1.60 11.77 4.47
N ALA A 76 -0.84 10.95 3.73
CA ALA A 76 0.30 11.42 2.95
C ALA A 76 -0.11 12.37 1.83
N MET A 77 -1.19 12.06 1.11
CA MET A 77 -1.75 12.95 0.08
C MET A 77 -2.25 14.27 0.68
N ALA A 78 -2.94 14.21 1.82
CA ALA A 78 -3.42 15.41 2.50
C ALA A 78 -2.27 16.33 2.96
N ALA A 79 -1.12 15.78 3.36
CA ALA A 79 0.07 16.56 3.68
C ALA A 79 0.58 17.34 2.46
N VAL A 80 0.62 16.70 1.29
CA VAL A 80 0.97 17.35 0.01
C VAL A 80 -0.02 18.46 -0.33
N ASP A 81 -1.32 18.20 -0.22
CA ASP A 81 -2.38 19.19 -0.50
C ASP A 81 -2.31 20.41 0.44
N GLN A 82 -1.80 20.22 1.66
CA GLN A 82 -1.56 21.28 2.64
C GLN A 82 -0.23 22.01 2.43
N GLY A 83 0.50 21.70 1.34
CA GLY A 83 1.77 22.34 1.00
C GLY A 83 2.97 21.80 1.76
N GLN A 84 2.85 20.66 2.45
CA GLN A 84 4.00 19.98 3.08
C GLN A 84 4.79 19.21 2.02
N VAL A 85 5.41 19.97 1.10
CA VAL A 85 6.18 19.44 -0.02
C VAL A 85 7.61 19.95 0.09
N ALA A 86 8.56 19.06 -0.13
CA ALA A 86 9.97 19.36 -0.07
C ALA A 86 10.71 18.58 -1.15
N PRO A 87 11.88 19.07 -1.61
CA PRO A 87 12.66 18.37 -2.61
C PRO A 87 13.11 16.99 -2.10
N VAL A 88 13.27 16.05 -3.03
CA VAL A 88 13.87 14.75 -2.73
C VAL A 88 15.29 14.98 -2.17
N PRO A 89 15.66 14.35 -1.03
CA PRO A 89 17.02 14.40 -0.48
C PRO A 89 18.07 14.01 -1.52
N ASP A 90 19.21 14.72 -1.56
CA ASP A 90 20.20 14.54 -2.62
C ASP A 90 20.77 13.12 -2.70
N HIS A 91 20.93 12.43 -1.58
CA HIS A 91 21.36 11.02 -1.52
C HIS A 91 20.31 10.02 -2.01
N LEU A 92 19.07 10.45 -2.27
CA LEU A 92 18.02 9.60 -2.87
C LEU A 92 17.74 9.96 -4.33
N ARG A 93 18.38 11.00 -4.87
CA ARG A 93 18.24 11.37 -6.27
C ARG A 93 19.03 10.43 -7.16
N ASP A 94 18.52 10.23 -8.36
CA ASP A 94 19.19 9.42 -9.39
C ASP A 94 20.62 9.93 -9.64
N SER A 95 21.58 9.00 -9.69
CA SER A 95 23.00 9.27 -9.93
C SER A 95 23.47 8.81 -11.31
N HIS A 96 22.62 8.19 -12.12
CA HIS A 96 23.03 7.55 -13.38
C HIS A 96 23.18 8.52 -14.57
N TYR A 97 22.92 9.81 -14.39
CA TYR A 97 23.00 10.80 -15.47
C TYR A 97 24.29 11.63 -15.41
N GLN A 98 24.74 12.10 -16.58
CA GLN A 98 25.99 12.85 -16.71
C GLN A 98 25.96 14.13 -15.85
N GLY A 99 26.92 14.26 -14.93
CA GLY A 99 27.04 15.41 -14.04
C GLY A 99 26.31 15.27 -12.69
N ALA A 100 25.74 14.11 -12.37
CA ALA A 100 25.17 13.83 -11.05
C ALA A 100 26.18 14.04 -9.91
N ASP A 101 27.42 13.54 -10.07
CA ASP A 101 28.50 13.71 -9.09
C ASP A 101 28.83 15.18 -8.84
N LYS A 102 28.82 16.00 -9.90
CA LYS A 102 29.08 17.45 -9.80
C LYS A 102 27.95 18.19 -9.07
N LEU A 103 26.75 17.61 -9.06
CA LEU A 103 25.56 18.15 -8.40
C LEU A 103 25.32 17.50 -7.02
N GLY A 104 26.23 16.66 -6.54
CA GLY A 104 26.11 16.01 -5.24
C GLY A 104 25.03 14.94 -5.15
N ARG A 105 24.53 14.42 -6.27
CA ARG A 105 23.36 13.51 -6.28
C ARG A 105 23.77 12.06 -6.11
N GLY A 106 23.14 11.37 -5.15
CA GLY A 106 23.33 9.94 -4.88
C GLY A 106 24.68 9.55 -4.28
N ILE A 107 25.55 10.52 -3.94
CA ILE A 107 26.91 10.26 -3.43
C ILE A 107 26.89 9.52 -2.10
N ASP A 108 26.04 9.93 -1.18
CA ASP A 108 25.96 9.36 0.18
C ASP A 108 24.84 8.32 0.33
N TYR A 109 24.32 7.80 -0.79
CA TYR A 109 23.30 6.77 -0.76
C TYR A 109 23.83 5.49 -0.10
N ARG A 110 23.18 5.07 0.98
CA ARG A 110 23.47 3.82 1.65
C ARG A 110 22.60 2.71 1.09
N TYR A 111 23.20 1.75 0.41
CA TYR A 111 22.50 0.61 -0.16
C TYR A 111 22.06 -0.37 0.95
N PRO A 112 20.75 -0.56 1.22
CA PRO A 112 20.30 -1.30 2.39
C PRO A 112 20.82 -2.73 2.48
N HIS A 113 21.06 -3.40 1.35
CA HIS A 113 21.52 -4.78 1.32
C HIS A 113 22.93 -4.98 1.88
N ASP A 114 23.74 -3.93 1.96
CA ASP A 114 25.08 -3.98 2.55
C ASP A 114 25.05 -3.91 4.09
N TYR A 115 23.88 -3.69 4.70
CA TYR A 115 23.71 -3.54 6.14
C TYR A 115 23.04 -4.77 6.77
N PRO A 116 23.38 -5.12 8.03
CA PRO A 116 22.75 -6.23 8.74
C PRO A 116 21.23 -6.11 8.79
N GLY A 117 20.53 -7.20 8.46
CA GLY A 117 19.07 -7.23 8.41
C GLY A 117 18.46 -6.39 7.28
N HIS A 118 19.29 -5.91 6.34
CA HIS A 118 18.91 -5.07 5.20
C HIS A 118 18.24 -3.76 5.60
N ILE A 119 18.62 -3.20 6.75
CA ILE A 119 18.09 -1.97 7.31
C ILE A 119 19.26 -1.03 7.56
N VAL A 120 19.14 0.20 7.06
CA VAL A 120 20.14 1.25 7.26
C VAL A 120 19.51 2.51 7.82
N ALA A 121 20.15 3.09 8.83
CA ALA A 121 19.83 4.43 9.31
C ALA A 121 20.22 5.46 8.25
N GLN A 122 19.20 5.93 7.53
CA GLN A 122 19.28 6.93 6.48
C GLN A 122 17.96 7.71 6.46
N GLU A 123 18.01 9.01 6.15
CA GLU A 123 16.81 9.82 5.97
C GLU A 123 16.13 9.47 4.64
N TYR A 124 14.85 9.08 4.68
CA TYR A 124 14.07 8.78 3.47
C TYR A 124 13.04 9.87 3.16
N LEU A 125 12.48 10.49 4.20
CA LEU A 125 11.63 11.66 4.06
C LEU A 125 12.49 12.92 4.00
N PRO A 126 12.04 13.98 3.29
CA PRO A 126 12.63 15.31 3.43
C PRO A 126 12.64 15.78 4.89
N LYS A 127 13.56 16.69 5.24
CA LYS A 127 13.73 17.17 6.62
C LYS A 127 12.47 17.79 7.20
N GLU A 128 11.72 18.49 6.36
CA GLU A 128 10.43 19.12 6.66
C GLU A 128 9.36 18.10 7.07
N LEU A 129 9.53 16.83 6.68
CA LEU A 129 8.64 15.71 6.97
C LEU A 129 9.29 14.65 7.86
N ALA A 130 10.46 14.90 8.44
CA ALA A 130 11.23 13.88 9.17
C ALA A 130 10.48 13.26 10.37
N HIS A 131 9.48 13.96 10.90
CA HIS A 131 8.65 13.49 12.02
C HIS A 131 7.28 12.95 11.61
N SER A 132 6.96 12.98 10.30
CA SER A 132 5.68 12.51 9.79
C SER A 132 5.57 10.99 9.90
N GLN A 133 4.45 10.52 10.44
CA GLN A 133 4.11 9.09 10.55
C GLN A 133 2.74 8.85 9.95
N PHE A 134 2.73 8.39 8.69
CA PHE A 134 1.48 8.14 7.97
C PHE A 134 0.90 6.76 8.24
N PHE A 135 1.76 5.74 8.29
CA PHE A 135 1.33 4.36 8.55
C PHE A 135 1.35 4.05 10.05
N GLN A 136 0.18 3.67 10.56
CA GLN A 136 -0.03 3.20 11.92
C GLN A 136 -0.68 1.81 11.83
N PRO A 137 0.08 0.72 12.09
CA PRO A 137 -0.47 -0.63 12.07
C PRO A 137 -1.57 -0.78 13.12
N ASP A 138 -2.67 -1.41 12.74
CA ASP A 138 -3.81 -1.75 13.61
C ASP A 138 -4.29 -3.16 13.26
N PRO A 139 -3.50 -4.18 13.64
CA PRO A 139 -3.66 -5.52 13.08
C PRO A 139 -4.96 -6.18 13.55
N SER A 140 -5.82 -6.53 12.59
CA SER A 140 -6.99 -7.38 12.81
C SER A 140 -6.79 -8.83 12.34
N GLY A 141 -5.65 -9.11 11.69
CA GLY A 141 -5.30 -10.42 11.15
C GLY A 141 -3.79 -10.67 11.14
N LYS A 142 -3.40 -11.95 11.00
CA LYS A 142 -2.01 -12.41 11.11
C LYS A 142 -1.02 -11.73 10.16
N TYR A 143 -1.50 -11.31 8.98
CA TYR A 143 -0.64 -10.65 8.00
C TYR A 143 -0.20 -9.28 8.50
N GLU A 144 -1.15 -8.43 8.88
CA GLU A 144 -0.83 -7.11 9.43
C GLU A 144 -0.14 -7.20 10.80
N GLU A 145 -0.42 -8.24 11.61
CA GLU A 145 0.31 -8.51 12.85
C GLU A 145 1.81 -8.70 12.59
N ALA A 146 2.16 -9.51 11.59
CA ALA A 146 3.55 -9.70 11.17
C ALA A 146 4.19 -8.40 10.66
N LEU A 147 3.43 -7.58 9.91
CA LEU A 147 3.89 -6.26 9.47
C LEU A 147 4.10 -5.31 10.64
N ALA A 148 3.20 -5.31 11.64
CA ALA A 148 3.32 -4.49 12.84
C ALA A 148 4.57 -4.86 13.63
N HIS A 149 4.85 -6.16 13.81
CA HIS A 149 6.08 -6.63 14.46
C HIS A 149 7.33 -6.19 13.70
N TYR A 150 7.35 -6.35 12.37
CA TYR A 150 8.48 -5.91 11.55
C TYR A 150 8.65 -4.38 11.60
N TYR A 151 7.56 -3.63 11.54
CA TYR A 151 7.56 -2.17 11.66
C TYR A 151 8.18 -1.70 12.98
N GLN A 152 7.83 -2.33 14.12
CA GLN A 152 8.47 -2.01 15.40
C GLN A 152 9.94 -2.40 15.42
N LYS A 153 10.31 -3.58 14.91
CA LYS A 153 11.71 -4.01 14.79
C LYS A 153 12.55 -3.00 14.00
N VAL A 154 12.04 -2.51 12.87
CA VAL A 154 12.72 -1.46 12.08
C VAL A 154 12.87 -0.20 12.92
N LYS A 155 11.82 0.26 13.61
CA LYS A 155 11.91 1.45 14.49
C LYS A 155 12.93 1.29 15.62
N GLU A 156 13.05 0.10 16.20
CA GLU A 156 14.04 -0.18 17.25
C GLU A 156 15.47 -0.17 16.71
N ILE A 157 15.70 -0.74 15.52
CA ILE A 157 17.01 -0.71 14.85
C ILE A 157 17.42 0.72 14.53
N LEU A 158 16.49 1.54 14.04
CA LEU A 158 16.76 2.93 13.65
C LEU A 158 16.86 3.92 14.82
N LYS A 159 16.44 3.52 16.03
CA LYS A 159 16.60 4.32 17.26
C LYS A 159 17.96 4.12 17.94
N LYS A 160 18.65 3.01 17.64
CA LYS A 160 19.98 2.70 18.16
C LYS A 160 21.06 3.38 17.33
#